data_AF-A0A3E1EB87-F1
#
_entry.id   AF-A0A3E1EB87-F1
#
_cell.length_a   1.000
_cell.length_b   1.000
_cell.length_c   1.000
_cell.angle_alpha   90.00
_cell.angle_beta   90.00
_cell.angle_gamma   90.00
#
_symmetry.space_group_name_H-M   'P 1'
#
loop_
_entity.id
_entity.type
_entity.pdbx_description
1 polymer ?
#
loop_
_entity_poly.entity_id
_entity_poly.type
_entity_poly.pdbx_seq_one_letter_code
_entity_poly.pdbx_strand_id
1 'polypeptide(L)'
;MKTLLAALIAFTVGGTVRTQAACTMWNVPSDYRNGFGECETAPGVMIFAPFSGSKRITTEPFFQYLTFKLPYAQRSDSPWAAGIRQGSILVEDFEDGFVNTTGLSMALGIMGSGFSVDEDDGILGNDGDLGRVYYGGFNTGGAVRAEFTADTEGRYPTYAGWVMDTSNQSDARFAAYDPSGNLLADYRYILEWGEFQFVGVYAPQGIRAIQSNFNERLFVDHVQYGYAIPEPGTALLTATAALAAASRRRRTPARPLP
;
A
#
# COMPACT_ATOMS: atom_id res chain seq x y z
N MET A 1 -24.47 -19.69 -11.86
CA MET A 1 -23.90 -20.37 -10.67
C MET A 1 -22.50 -20.86 -11.05
N LYS A 2 -21.44 -20.27 -10.47
CA LYS A 2 -20.05 -20.70 -10.67
C LYS A 2 -19.61 -21.44 -9.40
N THR A 3 -19.03 -22.62 -9.56
CA THR A 3 -18.59 -23.48 -8.46
C THR A 3 -17.18 -23.06 -8.03
N LEU A 4 -16.99 -22.74 -6.75
CA LEU A 4 -15.70 -22.39 -6.15
C LEU A 4 -14.93 -23.68 -5.83
N LEU A 5 -13.67 -23.79 -6.25
CA LEU A 5 -12.78 -24.87 -5.84
C LEU A 5 -11.56 -24.26 -5.15
N ALA A 6 -11.55 -24.24 -3.82
CA ALA A 6 -10.37 -23.84 -3.04
C ALA A 6 -9.44 -25.05 -2.90
N ALA A 7 -8.21 -24.95 -3.40
CA ALA A 7 -7.18 -25.97 -3.18
C ALA A 7 -6.24 -25.53 -2.05
N LEU A 8 -6.29 -26.24 -0.93
CA LEU A 8 -5.31 -26.10 0.14
C LEU A 8 -4.06 -26.90 -0.25
N ILE A 9 -2.97 -26.22 -0.58
CA ILE A 9 -1.70 -26.88 -0.90
C ILE A 9 -0.81 -26.83 0.33
N ALA A 10 -0.67 -27.98 1.00
CA ALA A 10 0.31 -28.16 2.07
C ALA A 10 1.53 -28.90 1.52
N PHE A 11 2.72 -28.36 1.72
CA PHE A 11 3.97 -29.08 1.51
C PHE A 11 4.79 -29.08 2.79
N THR A 12 5.46 -30.21 3.04
CA THR A 12 6.40 -30.40 4.13
C THR A 12 7.83 -30.23 3.61
N VAL A 13 8.57 -29.29 4.17
CA VAL A 13 10.02 -29.17 4.00
C VAL A 13 10.65 -29.29 5.39
N GLY A 14 11.44 -30.34 5.61
CA GLY A 14 12.11 -30.56 6.90
C GLY A 14 11.19 -30.90 8.09
N GLY A 15 10.00 -31.48 7.85
CA GLY A 15 9.11 -31.93 8.93
C GLY A 15 8.27 -30.83 9.60
N THR A 16 8.35 -29.58 9.12
CA THR A 16 7.44 -28.51 9.53
C THR A 16 6.36 -28.31 8.48
N VAL A 17 5.08 -28.43 8.87
CA VAL A 17 3.94 -28.06 8.02
C VAL A 17 3.84 -26.54 8.02
N ARG A 18 4.01 -25.91 6.85
CA ARG A 18 3.78 -24.46 6.69
C ARG A 18 2.49 -24.25 5.90
N THR A 19 1.57 -23.48 6.46
CA THR A 19 0.39 -22.99 5.74
C THR A 19 0.77 -21.75 4.95
N GLN A 20 0.77 -21.83 3.62
CA GLN A 20 0.74 -20.64 2.78
C GLN A 20 -0.70 -20.14 2.65
N ALA A 21 -0.86 -18.82 2.43
CA ALA A 21 -2.14 -18.22 2.09
C ALA A 21 -2.73 -18.93 0.86
N ALA A 22 -4.03 -19.24 0.90
CA ALA A 22 -4.73 -19.80 -0.24
C ALA A 22 -4.88 -18.68 -1.29
N CYS A 23 -4.15 -18.79 -2.40
CA CYS A 23 -4.36 -17.90 -3.54
C CYS A 23 -5.34 -18.56 -4.51
N THR A 24 -6.38 -17.82 -4.90
CA THR A 24 -7.34 -18.31 -5.90
C THR A 24 -6.87 -17.84 -7.26
N MET A 25 -6.56 -18.79 -8.15
CA MET A 25 -6.31 -18.50 -9.56
C MET A 25 -7.62 -18.60 -10.34
N TRP A 26 -7.99 -17.53 -11.03
CA TRP A 26 -9.09 -17.56 -12.00
C TRP A 26 -8.58 -18.12 -13.34
N ASN A 27 -9.29 -19.08 -13.94
CA ASN A 27 -9.07 -19.46 -15.33
C ASN A 27 -9.53 -18.30 -16.23
N VAL A 28 -8.57 -17.51 -16.71
CA VAL A 28 -8.81 -16.46 -17.72
C VAL A 28 -8.71 -17.10 -19.12
N PRO A 29 -9.56 -16.72 -20.10
CA PRO A 29 -9.46 -17.21 -21.48
C PRO A 29 -8.05 -17.02 -22.05
N SER A 30 -7.64 -17.93 -22.96
CA SER A 30 -6.29 -18.06 -23.54
C SER A 30 -5.70 -16.80 -24.20
N ASP A 31 -6.51 -15.76 -24.37
CA ASP A 31 -6.16 -14.57 -25.13
C ASP A 31 -5.60 -13.45 -24.22
N TYR A 32 -5.68 -13.61 -22.89
CA TYR A 32 -5.00 -12.76 -21.91
C TYR A 32 -3.70 -13.43 -21.42
N ARG A 33 -2.53 -12.90 -21.83
CA ARG A 33 -1.21 -13.41 -21.39
C ARG A 33 -0.81 -13.04 -19.96
N ASN A 34 -1.65 -12.32 -19.22
CA ASN A 34 -1.39 -11.89 -17.85
C ASN A 34 -2.53 -12.40 -16.94
N GLY A 35 -2.26 -13.42 -16.14
CA GLY A 35 -3.20 -13.89 -15.12
C GLY A 35 -3.08 -13.06 -13.85
N PHE A 36 -4.22 -12.68 -13.26
CA PHE A 36 -4.29 -12.09 -11.93
C PHE A 36 -4.57 -13.19 -10.91
N GLY A 37 -3.80 -13.20 -9.81
CA GLY A 37 -4.06 -14.06 -8.65
C GLY A 37 -4.51 -13.20 -7.48
N GLU A 38 -5.62 -13.57 -6.86
CA GLU A 38 -6.08 -12.98 -5.60
C GLU A 38 -5.51 -13.80 -4.45
N CYS A 39 -4.71 -13.18 -3.58
CA CYS A 39 -4.28 -13.79 -2.32
C CYS A 39 -4.93 -13.01 -1.19
N GLU A 40 -5.93 -13.60 -0.54
CA GLU A 40 -6.57 -13.03 0.64
C GLU A 40 -5.72 -13.39 1.87
N THR A 41 -5.13 -12.40 2.51
CA THR A 41 -4.47 -12.57 3.82
C THR A 41 -5.08 -11.60 4.82
N ALA A 42 -5.70 -12.13 5.87
CA ALA A 42 -6.46 -11.39 6.90
C ALA A 42 -7.59 -10.50 6.32
N PRO A 43 -8.69 -10.26 7.08
CA PRO A 43 -9.83 -9.52 6.53
C PRO A 43 -9.42 -8.08 6.16
N GLY A 44 -9.41 -7.77 4.86
CA GLY A 44 -9.30 -6.40 4.33
C GLY A 44 -8.06 -6.07 3.51
N VAL A 45 -7.10 -6.98 3.30
CA VAL A 45 -5.91 -6.72 2.46
C VAL A 45 -6.03 -7.50 1.14
N MET A 46 -6.29 -6.78 0.05
CA MET A 46 -6.33 -7.34 -1.30
C MET A 46 -4.97 -7.14 -1.96
N ILE A 47 -4.27 -8.24 -2.27
CA ILE A 47 -2.99 -8.21 -2.99
C ILE A 47 -3.27 -8.44 -4.46
N PHE A 48 -2.94 -7.46 -5.31
CA PHE A 48 -2.85 -7.65 -6.75
C PHE A 48 -1.38 -7.70 -7.14
N ALA A 49 -0.93 -8.87 -7.61
CA ALA A 49 0.35 -9.00 -8.27
C ALA A 49 0.10 -9.43 -9.73
N PRO A 50 0.32 -8.57 -10.73
CA PRO A 50 0.45 -9.05 -12.10
C PRO A 50 1.74 -9.86 -12.19
N PHE A 51 1.59 -11.17 -12.37
CA PHE A 51 2.71 -12.02 -12.76
C PHE A 51 2.89 -11.90 -14.27
N SER A 52 3.72 -10.94 -14.71
CA SER A 52 4.23 -10.89 -16.08
C SER A 52 5.75 -10.78 -16.05
N GLY A 53 6.41 -11.94 -16.02
CA GLY A 53 7.87 -12.07 -16.09
C GLY A 53 8.44 -13.09 -15.10
N SER A 54 9.44 -13.85 -15.54
CA SER A 54 10.21 -14.78 -14.72
C SER A 54 11.10 -14.01 -13.72
N LYS A 55 10.54 -13.53 -12.61
CA LYS A 55 11.36 -13.00 -11.50
C LYS A 55 11.63 -14.09 -10.47
N ARG A 56 12.91 -14.27 -10.17
CA ARG A 56 13.43 -15.16 -9.12
C ARG A 56 12.93 -14.63 -7.78
N ILE A 57 11.99 -15.33 -7.14
CA ILE A 57 11.62 -15.07 -5.75
C ILE A 57 12.81 -15.53 -4.90
N THR A 58 13.59 -14.57 -4.38
CA THR A 58 14.61 -14.86 -3.37
C THR A 58 13.91 -15.33 -2.11
N THR A 59 14.35 -16.45 -1.54
CA THR A 59 13.70 -17.22 -0.47
C THR A 59 13.74 -16.57 0.91
N GLU A 60 13.93 -15.25 1.01
CA GLU A 60 13.91 -14.56 2.29
C GLU A 60 12.47 -14.16 2.64
N PRO A 61 11.94 -14.55 3.83
CA PRO A 61 10.56 -14.35 4.21
C PRO A 61 10.35 -12.92 4.74
N PHE A 62 10.57 -11.91 3.91
CA PHE A 62 10.20 -10.55 4.27
C PHE A 62 8.95 -10.18 3.49
N PHE A 63 7.80 -10.27 4.18
CA PHE A 63 6.51 -9.87 3.64
C PHE A 63 6.58 -8.40 3.23
N GLN A 64 6.55 -8.21 1.92
CA GLN A 64 6.47 -6.92 1.29
C GLN A 64 5.10 -6.83 0.64
N TYR A 65 4.20 -6.07 1.25
CA TYR A 65 2.89 -5.83 0.67
C TYR A 65 3.00 -4.66 -0.28
N LEU A 66 2.63 -4.90 -1.53
CA LEU A 66 2.38 -3.87 -2.51
C LEU A 66 0.88 -3.62 -2.51
N THR A 67 0.46 -2.40 -2.19
CA THR A 67 -0.97 -2.07 -2.15
C THR A 67 -1.33 -1.19 -3.32
N PHE A 68 -2.37 -1.60 -4.04
CA PHE A 68 -3.04 -0.82 -5.07
C PHE A 68 -4.45 -0.52 -4.60
N LYS A 69 -4.90 0.71 -4.78
CA LYS A 69 -6.33 1.01 -4.71
C LYS A 69 -6.72 1.94 -5.86
N LEU A 70 -7.89 1.63 -6.40
CA LEU A 70 -8.51 2.24 -7.55
C LEU A 70 -10.02 2.37 -7.31
N PRO A 71 -10.62 3.54 -7.59
CA PRO A 71 -9.99 4.86 -7.68
C PRO A 71 -9.46 5.34 -6.32
N TYR A 72 -8.51 6.28 -6.34
CA TYR A 72 -8.15 7.09 -5.18
C TYR A 72 -8.73 8.50 -5.35
N ALA A 73 -9.91 8.77 -4.79
CA ALA A 73 -10.58 10.07 -4.98
C ALA A 73 -10.44 11.01 -3.78
N GLN A 74 -9.99 10.49 -2.64
CA GLN A 74 -9.89 11.22 -1.38
C GLN A 74 -8.93 10.49 -0.43
N ARG A 75 -8.41 11.17 0.58
CA ARG A 75 -7.52 10.63 1.61
C ARG A 75 -8.11 9.46 2.38
N SER A 76 -9.43 9.47 2.58
CA SER A 76 -10.14 8.33 3.18
C SER A 76 -10.12 7.07 2.31
N ASP A 77 -9.76 7.20 1.03
CA ASP A 77 -9.50 6.08 0.15
C ASP A 77 -8.16 5.41 0.38
N SER A 78 -7.21 6.04 1.07
CA SER A 78 -5.93 5.40 1.34
C SER A 78 -6.08 4.04 2.01
N PRO A 79 -5.34 3.00 1.58
CA PRO A 79 -5.19 1.77 2.34
C PRO A 79 -4.66 2.02 3.76
N TRP A 80 -4.05 3.18 3.98
CA TRP A 80 -3.47 3.62 5.24
C TRP A 80 -4.30 4.72 5.90
N ALA A 81 -5.55 4.94 5.47
CA ALA A 81 -6.41 6.00 6.00
C ALA A 81 -6.60 5.92 7.53
N ALA A 82 -6.56 4.72 8.12
CA ALA A 82 -6.59 4.56 9.57
C ALA A 82 -5.35 5.13 10.26
N GLY A 83 -4.16 4.94 9.68
CA GLY A 83 -2.92 5.50 10.18
C GLY A 83 -2.83 7.01 9.97
N ILE A 84 -3.32 7.50 8.83
CA ILE A 84 -3.41 8.95 8.54
C ILE A 84 -4.27 9.65 9.60
N ARG A 85 -5.49 9.14 9.87
CA ARG A 85 -6.39 9.71 10.88
C ARG A 85 -5.81 9.71 12.29
N GLN A 86 -4.89 8.80 12.59
CA GLN A 86 -4.24 8.69 13.90
C GLN A 86 -2.88 9.39 13.97
N GLY A 87 -2.42 9.98 12.87
CA GLY A 87 -1.13 10.67 12.78
C GLY A 87 0.08 9.73 12.79
N SER A 88 -0.13 8.42 12.58
CA SER A 88 0.97 7.44 12.47
C SER A 88 1.50 7.28 11.04
N ILE A 89 0.77 7.83 10.07
CA ILE A 89 1.15 8.02 8.67
C ILE A 89 1.06 9.51 8.38
N LEU A 90 2.17 10.10 7.95
CA LEU A 90 2.26 11.47 7.47
C LEU A 90 1.88 11.53 6.00
N VAL A 91 1.35 12.69 5.59
CA VAL A 91 1.01 13.00 4.21
C VAL A 91 1.71 14.29 3.84
N GLU A 92 2.43 14.26 2.71
CA GLU A 92 2.94 15.44 2.01
C GLU A 92 2.07 15.63 0.77
N ASP A 93 1.23 16.64 0.76
CA ASP A 93 0.27 16.94 -0.31
C ASP A 93 0.76 18.01 -1.29
N PHE A 94 1.93 18.62 -1.06
CA PHE A 94 2.55 19.64 -1.92
C PHE A 94 1.73 20.93 -2.16
N GLU A 95 0.52 21.03 -1.64
CA GLU A 95 -0.45 22.11 -1.94
C GLU A 95 0.06 23.50 -1.53
N ASP A 96 0.95 23.56 -0.55
CA ASP A 96 1.60 24.81 -0.14
C ASP A 96 2.78 25.24 -1.04
N GLY A 97 3.16 24.42 -2.01
CA GLY A 97 4.30 24.68 -2.90
C GLY A 97 5.66 24.36 -2.28
N PHE A 98 5.70 23.58 -1.20
CA PHE A 98 6.91 23.15 -0.53
C PHE A 98 6.92 21.63 -0.26
N VAL A 99 8.10 21.09 -0.01
CA VAL A 99 8.27 19.73 0.55
C VAL A 99 8.77 19.94 1.96
N ASN A 100 7.87 19.95 2.93
CA ASN A 100 8.18 20.35 4.30
C ASN A 100 7.65 19.38 5.36
N THR A 101 7.04 18.28 4.94
CA THR A 101 6.66 17.20 5.85
C THR A 101 7.90 16.58 6.50
N THR A 102 7.84 16.38 7.82
CA THR A 102 9.00 16.01 8.63
C THR A 102 9.64 14.71 8.17
N GLY A 103 10.94 14.77 7.85
CA GLY A 103 11.73 13.61 7.47
C GLY A 103 11.49 13.10 6.06
N LEU A 104 10.84 13.90 5.20
CA LEU A 104 10.73 13.66 3.77
C LEU A 104 11.58 14.67 2.99
N SER A 105 12.19 14.20 1.90
CA SER A 105 12.74 15.04 0.84
C SER A 105 12.41 14.43 -0.51
N MET A 106 12.29 15.27 -1.54
CA MET A 106 12.01 14.82 -2.90
C MET A 106 13.20 15.11 -3.82
N ALA A 107 13.44 14.20 -4.77
CA ALA A 107 14.50 14.29 -5.76
C ALA A 107 14.04 13.77 -7.13
N LEU A 108 14.86 14.06 -8.15
CA LEU A 108 14.67 13.64 -9.54
C LEU A 108 13.43 14.19 -10.25
N GLY A 109 12.64 15.03 -9.59
CA GLY A 109 11.55 15.77 -10.20
C GLY A 109 11.58 17.25 -9.88
N ILE A 110 10.49 17.92 -10.21
CA ILE A 110 10.25 19.32 -9.89
C ILE A 110 8.81 19.49 -9.46
N MET A 111 8.58 20.49 -8.62
CA MET A 111 7.24 20.86 -8.23
C MET A 111 6.58 21.70 -9.32
N GLY A 112 5.28 21.52 -9.50
CA GLY A 112 4.50 22.35 -10.42
C GLY A 112 3.01 22.30 -10.13
N SER A 113 2.25 22.73 -11.12
CA SER A 113 0.80 22.61 -11.13
C SER A 113 0.40 21.39 -11.95
N GLY A 114 -0.64 20.69 -11.53
CA GLY A 114 -1.17 19.52 -12.21
C GLY A 114 -2.51 19.10 -11.63
N PHE A 115 -3.00 17.95 -12.09
CA PHE A 115 -4.22 17.39 -11.52
C PHE A 115 -3.93 16.86 -10.12
N SER A 116 -4.77 17.22 -9.15
CA SER A 116 -4.70 16.72 -7.78
C SER A 116 -6.00 16.04 -7.36
N VAL A 117 -5.93 15.24 -6.30
CA VAL A 117 -7.08 14.59 -5.68
C VAL A 117 -7.98 15.65 -5.03
N ASP A 118 -9.30 15.55 -5.24
CA ASP A 118 -10.32 16.52 -4.79
C ASP A 118 -10.27 16.88 -3.29
N GLU A 119 -9.71 16.03 -2.42
CA GLU A 119 -9.62 16.36 -0.99
C GLU A 119 -8.44 17.31 -0.67
N ASP A 120 -7.43 17.38 -1.53
CA ASP A 120 -6.18 18.07 -1.23
C ASP A 120 -6.31 19.60 -1.39
N ASP A 121 -7.20 20.11 -2.24
CA ASP A 121 -7.50 21.55 -2.35
C ASP A 121 -8.46 22.08 -1.26
N GLY A 122 -8.93 21.20 -0.38
CA GLY A 122 -9.89 21.50 0.69
C GLY A 122 -11.34 21.69 0.22
N ILE A 123 -11.64 21.43 -1.06
CA ILE A 123 -12.95 21.56 -1.68
C ILE A 123 -13.28 20.27 -2.44
N LEU A 124 -14.18 19.45 -1.86
CA LEU A 124 -14.78 18.32 -2.58
C LEU A 124 -15.74 18.83 -3.67
N GLY A 125 -15.18 19.28 -4.79
CA GLY A 125 -15.87 19.95 -5.88
C GLY A 125 -15.72 19.27 -7.25
N ASN A 126 -14.91 18.20 -7.35
CA ASN A 126 -14.55 17.55 -8.60
C ASN A 126 -13.80 18.50 -9.57
N ASP A 127 -13.06 19.45 -9.01
CA ASP A 127 -12.23 20.43 -9.73
C ASP A 127 -10.74 20.13 -9.45
N GLY A 128 -10.22 19.01 -9.97
CA GLY A 128 -8.83 18.61 -9.76
C GLY A 128 -7.77 19.48 -10.47
N ASP A 129 -8.15 20.54 -11.18
CA ASP A 129 -7.32 21.21 -12.21
C ASP A 129 -6.28 22.22 -11.69
N LEU A 130 -6.21 22.48 -10.38
CA LEU A 130 -5.37 23.56 -9.82
C LEU A 130 -4.45 23.17 -8.67
N GLY A 131 -4.31 21.87 -8.39
CA GLY A 131 -3.46 21.38 -7.31
C GLY A 131 -1.97 21.52 -7.59
N ARG A 132 -1.18 21.24 -6.56
CA ARG A 132 0.26 21.13 -6.63
C ARG A 132 0.67 19.69 -6.66
N VAL A 133 1.59 19.39 -7.57
CA VAL A 133 2.09 18.03 -7.74
C VAL A 133 3.60 18.05 -7.84
N TYR A 134 4.20 16.94 -7.46
CA TYR A 134 5.60 16.68 -7.74
C TYR A 134 5.69 15.81 -8.99
N TYR A 135 6.33 16.30 -10.04
CA TYR A 135 6.37 15.56 -11.30
C TYR A 135 7.78 15.38 -11.82
N GLY A 136 7.97 14.29 -12.54
CA GLY A 136 9.12 14.12 -13.40
C GLY A 136 8.69 13.92 -14.84
N GLY A 137 9.63 14.14 -15.75
CA GLY A 137 9.42 14.00 -17.18
C GLY A 137 10.73 13.86 -17.93
N PHE A 138 10.69 14.00 -19.25
CA PHE A 138 11.87 13.86 -20.12
C PHE A 138 13.05 14.73 -19.67
N ASN A 139 12.80 15.94 -19.17
CA ASN A 139 13.84 16.86 -18.72
C ASN A 139 14.39 16.53 -17.32
N THR A 140 13.74 15.63 -16.57
CA THR A 140 14.17 15.23 -15.22
C THR A 140 14.71 13.79 -15.18
N GLY A 141 14.93 13.18 -16.36
CA GLY A 141 15.43 11.81 -16.47
C GLY A 141 14.36 10.73 -16.28
N GLY A 142 13.07 11.09 -16.33
CA GLY A 142 11.97 10.13 -16.27
C GLY A 142 11.84 9.42 -14.92
N ALA A 143 12.18 10.09 -13.82
CA ALA A 143 12.05 9.52 -12.49
C ALA A 143 11.52 10.54 -11.47
N VAL A 144 10.98 10.04 -10.37
CA VAL A 144 10.69 10.78 -9.13
C VAL A 144 11.15 9.92 -7.98
N ARG A 145 11.76 10.51 -6.95
CA ARG A 145 12.25 9.80 -5.78
C ARG A 145 11.87 10.55 -4.51
N ALA A 146 11.24 9.85 -3.58
CA ALA A 146 11.05 10.30 -2.21
C ALA A 146 12.11 9.63 -1.34
N GLU A 147 12.81 10.43 -0.52
CA GLU A 147 13.80 9.96 0.44
C GLU A 147 13.37 10.33 1.85
N PHE A 148 13.46 9.34 2.74
CA PHE A 148 13.07 9.46 4.12
C PHE A 148 14.31 9.55 5.01
N THR A 149 14.24 10.33 6.08
CA THR A 149 15.26 10.34 7.13
C THR A 149 14.79 9.51 8.31
N ALA A 150 15.73 8.91 9.03
CA ALA A 150 15.43 8.22 10.28
C ALA A 150 14.89 9.21 11.34
N ASP A 151 13.99 8.73 12.20
CA ASP A 151 13.52 9.47 13.38
C ASP A 151 14.62 9.61 14.47
N THR A 152 14.24 10.20 15.61
CA THR A 152 15.12 10.38 16.77
C THR A 152 15.60 9.07 17.37
N GLU A 153 14.92 7.95 17.11
CA GLU A 153 15.29 6.61 17.54
C GLU A 153 16.09 5.85 16.47
N GLY A 154 16.39 6.49 15.32
CA GLY A 154 17.12 5.87 14.21
C GLY A 154 16.27 4.94 13.34
N ARG A 155 14.94 5.01 13.45
CA ARG A 155 14.02 4.17 12.66
C ARG A 155 13.61 4.89 11.38
N TYR A 156 13.50 4.15 10.30
CA TYR A 156 12.92 4.61 9.03
C TYR A 156 11.43 4.22 8.97
N PRO A 157 10.59 4.94 8.19
CA PRO A 157 9.20 4.56 8.02
C PRO A 157 9.09 3.12 7.49
N THR A 158 8.15 2.36 8.03
CA THR A 158 7.87 0.98 7.62
C THR A 158 6.79 0.89 6.55
N TYR A 159 6.04 1.97 6.34
CA TYR A 159 5.08 2.16 5.25
C TYR A 159 5.51 3.37 4.43
N ALA A 160 5.59 3.24 3.10
CA ALA A 160 5.87 4.36 2.21
C ALA A 160 5.26 4.16 0.82
N GLY A 161 4.58 5.16 0.31
CA GLY A 161 3.84 5.10 -0.95
C GLY A 161 3.45 6.49 -1.40
N TRP A 162 2.84 6.57 -2.58
CA TRP A 162 2.31 7.81 -3.09
C TRP A 162 1.09 7.57 -3.96
N VAL A 163 0.34 8.65 -4.18
CA VAL A 163 -0.74 8.72 -5.14
C VAL A 163 -0.22 9.38 -6.40
N MET A 164 -0.59 8.83 -7.55
CA MET A 164 -0.14 9.31 -8.85
C MET A 164 -1.32 9.49 -9.79
N ASP A 165 -1.25 10.53 -10.61
CA ASP A 165 -2.13 10.70 -11.76
C ASP A 165 -1.74 9.72 -12.87
N THR A 166 -2.75 9.02 -13.40
CA THR A 166 -2.62 8.01 -14.46
C THR A 166 -3.12 8.49 -15.81
N SER A 167 -3.52 9.77 -15.91
CA SER A 167 -4.05 10.38 -17.12
C SER A 167 -3.13 10.25 -18.33
N ASN A 168 -1.81 10.13 -18.12
CA ASN A 168 -0.86 9.81 -19.17
C ASN A 168 -0.41 8.35 -18.98
N GLN A 169 -0.94 7.46 -19.83
CA GLN A 169 -0.52 6.06 -19.89
C GLN A 169 0.99 5.96 -19.83
N SER A 170 1.51 5.54 -18.69
CA SER A 170 2.93 5.34 -18.53
C SER A 170 3.19 3.92 -18.05
N ASP A 171 4.10 3.27 -18.76
CA ASP A 171 4.83 2.15 -18.20
C ASP A 171 5.71 2.71 -17.07
N ALA A 172 5.32 2.40 -15.85
CA ALA A 172 5.94 2.91 -14.65
C ALA A 172 6.56 1.76 -13.85
N ARG A 173 7.70 2.05 -13.23
CA ARG A 173 8.41 1.13 -12.33
C ARG A 173 8.53 1.75 -10.97
N PHE A 174 7.91 1.14 -9.98
CA PHE A 174 8.04 1.50 -8.57
C PHE A 174 9.12 0.63 -7.92
N ALA A 175 10.08 1.28 -7.27
CA ALA A 175 11.14 0.63 -6.51
C ALA A 175 11.20 1.18 -5.09
N ALA A 176 11.55 0.33 -4.13
CA ALA A 176 11.73 0.71 -2.74
C ALA A 176 13.08 0.25 -2.22
N TYR A 177 13.68 1.01 -1.32
CA TYR A 177 15.04 0.80 -0.83
C TYR A 177 15.09 0.78 0.69
N ASP A 178 15.93 -0.08 1.23
CA ASP A 178 16.16 -0.22 2.68
C ASP A 178 17.09 0.88 3.22
N PRO A 179 17.31 0.96 4.55
CA PRO A 179 18.23 1.93 5.16
C PRO A 179 19.65 1.91 4.59
N SER A 180 20.13 0.73 4.17
CA SER A 180 21.46 0.54 3.57
C SER A 180 21.50 0.86 2.07
N GLY A 181 20.35 1.16 1.45
CA GLY A 181 20.20 1.42 0.02
C GLY A 181 20.02 0.16 -0.83
N ASN A 182 19.82 -1.02 -0.23
CA ASN A 182 19.51 -2.23 -0.98
C ASN A 182 18.08 -2.19 -1.50
N LEU A 183 17.86 -2.81 -2.66
CA LEU A 183 16.54 -2.93 -3.26
C LEU A 183 15.65 -3.86 -2.42
N LEU A 184 14.51 -3.35 -1.98
CA LEU A 184 13.46 -4.11 -1.31
C LEU A 184 12.44 -4.63 -2.33
N ALA A 185 11.81 -3.71 -3.05
CA ALA A 185 10.85 -4.00 -4.12
C ALA A 185 11.29 -3.38 -5.44
N ASP A 186 10.94 -4.03 -6.54
CA ASP A 186 10.95 -3.46 -7.89
C ASP A 186 9.81 -4.07 -8.68
N TYR A 187 8.84 -3.23 -9.00
CA TYR A 187 7.60 -3.62 -9.60
C TYR A 187 7.26 -2.71 -10.79
N ARG A 188 6.84 -3.33 -11.89
CA ARG A 188 6.42 -2.65 -13.10
C ARG A 188 4.90 -2.70 -13.18
N TYR A 189 4.26 -1.56 -13.42
CA TYR A 189 2.83 -1.45 -13.63
C TYR A 189 2.52 -0.63 -14.87
N ILE A 190 1.36 -0.97 -15.43
CA ILE A 190 0.72 -0.21 -16.50
C ILE A 190 -0.44 0.51 -15.82
N LEU A 191 -0.36 1.83 -15.80
CA LEU A 191 -1.40 2.68 -15.25
C LEU A 191 -2.62 2.66 -16.20
N GLU A 192 -3.80 2.41 -15.63
CA GLU A 192 -5.08 2.50 -16.36
C GLU A 192 -5.53 3.97 -16.41
N TRP A 193 -6.13 4.39 -17.52
CA TRP A 193 -6.50 5.79 -17.75
C TRP A 193 -7.46 6.36 -16.71
N GLY A 194 -7.18 7.59 -16.29
CA GLY A 194 -8.21 8.54 -15.85
C GLY A 194 -8.57 8.53 -14.37
N GLU A 195 -7.79 7.86 -13.52
CA GLU A 195 -8.05 7.83 -12.07
C GLU A 195 -6.73 7.87 -11.29
N PHE A 196 -6.65 8.64 -10.22
CA PHE A 196 -5.50 8.59 -9.32
C PHE A 196 -5.32 7.19 -8.73
N GLN A 197 -4.08 6.75 -8.69
CA GLN A 197 -3.71 5.44 -8.19
C GLN A 197 -2.74 5.55 -7.03
N PHE A 198 -3.06 4.83 -5.97
CA PHE A 198 -2.11 4.62 -4.89
C PHE A 198 -1.19 3.44 -5.19
N VAL A 199 0.12 3.64 -5.01
CA VAL A 199 1.10 2.57 -4.91
C VAL A 199 1.90 2.75 -3.63
N GLY A 200 2.08 1.68 -2.87
CA GLY A 200 2.84 1.76 -1.63
C GLY A 200 3.37 0.42 -1.19
N VAL A 201 4.35 0.47 -0.29
CA VAL A 201 5.05 -0.69 0.21
C VAL A 201 5.13 -0.69 1.73
N TYR A 202 5.06 -1.89 2.31
CA TYR A 202 5.41 -2.14 3.71
C TYR A 202 6.72 -2.93 3.81
N ALA A 203 7.63 -2.50 4.69
CA ALA A 203 8.85 -3.22 5.03
C ALA A 203 9.22 -3.03 6.52
N PRO A 204 9.24 -4.10 7.34
CA PRO A 204 9.49 -3.98 8.78
C PRO A 204 10.90 -3.49 9.13
N GLN A 205 11.88 -3.69 8.26
CA GLN A 205 13.25 -3.20 8.39
C GLN A 205 13.40 -1.69 8.11
N GLY A 206 12.31 -1.02 7.71
CA GLY A 206 12.29 0.38 7.33
C GLY A 206 12.57 0.62 5.84
N ILE A 207 12.10 1.76 5.36
CA ILE A 207 12.16 2.20 3.98
C ILE A 207 12.88 3.55 3.97
N ARG A 208 14.02 3.61 3.28
CA ARG A 208 14.78 4.85 3.11
C ARG A 208 14.34 5.65 1.91
N ALA A 209 13.87 4.97 0.86
CA ALA A 209 13.42 5.66 -0.33
C ALA A 209 12.41 4.83 -1.11
N ILE A 210 11.55 5.53 -1.84
CA ILE A 210 10.75 4.99 -2.93
C ILE A 210 11.05 5.80 -4.19
N GLN A 211 11.01 5.13 -5.35
CA GLN A 211 11.33 5.74 -6.63
C GLN A 211 10.40 5.19 -7.70
N SER A 212 9.83 6.07 -8.52
CA SER A 212 9.19 5.68 -9.76
C SER A 212 10.04 6.12 -10.94
N ASN A 213 10.20 5.22 -11.91
CA ASN A 213 10.76 5.53 -13.22
C ASN A 213 9.68 5.31 -14.27
N PHE A 214 9.67 6.13 -15.30
CA PHE A 214 8.60 6.15 -16.29
C PHE A 214 9.11 6.65 -17.63
N ASN A 215 8.46 6.22 -18.70
CA ASN A 215 8.85 6.59 -20.06
C ASN A 215 8.32 7.98 -20.49
N GLU A 216 7.38 8.56 -19.74
CA GLU A 216 6.70 9.81 -20.09
C GLU A 216 6.70 10.83 -18.94
N ARG A 217 5.56 11.48 -18.65
CA ARG A 217 5.38 12.33 -17.46
C ARG A 217 4.65 11.53 -16.40
N LEU A 218 5.13 11.62 -15.17
CA LEU A 218 4.42 11.12 -13.99
C LEU A 218 4.18 12.30 -13.06
N PHE A 219 2.93 12.46 -12.63
CA PHE A 219 2.57 13.39 -11.57
C PHE A 219 2.33 12.58 -10.30
N VAL A 220 3.12 12.88 -9.27
CA VAL A 220 2.90 12.41 -7.92
C VAL A 220 2.10 13.49 -7.22
N ASP A 221 0.88 13.13 -6.84
CA ASP A 221 -0.08 14.00 -6.19
C ASP A 221 0.29 14.20 -4.73
N HIS A 222 0.41 13.13 -3.95
CA HIS A 222 0.91 13.22 -2.58
C HIS A 222 1.68 11.97 -2.17
N VAL A 223 2.54 12.12 -1.16
CA VAL A 223 3.35 11.04 -0.58
C VAL A 223 2.81 10.69 0.81
N GLN A 224 2.71 9.38 1.09
CA GLN A 224 2.28 8.86 2.38
C GLN A 224 3.38 8.00 2.99
N TYR A 225 3.72 8.21 4.26
CA TYR A 225 4.73 7.40 4.93
C TYR A 225 4.62 7.41 6.45
N GLY A 226 5.08 6.36 7.12
CA GLY A 226 5.09 6.30 8.58
C GLY A 226 5.36 4.90 9.13
N TYR A 227 4.95 4.65 10.38
CA TYR A 227 5.46 3.51 11.16
C TYR A 227 4.43 2.44 11.48
N ALA A 228 3.15 2.79 11.51
CA ALA A 228 2.11 1.86 11.94
C ALA A 228 0.79 2.17 11.26
N ILE A 229 0.12 1.09 10.84
CA ILE A 229 -1.34 1.10 10.74
C ILE A 229 -1.83 0.48 12.05
N PRO A 230 -2.50 1.26 12.91
CA PRO A 230 -3.07 0.76 14.15
C PRO A 230 -3.93 -0.47 13.85
N GLU A 231 -3.61 -1.60 14.50
CA GLU A 231 -4.39 -2.82 14.37
C GLU A 231 -5.87 -2.48 14.64
N PRO A 232 -6.79 -2.80 13.72
CA PRO A 232 -8.16 -2.31 13.76
C PRO A 232 -8.90 -2.91 14.94
N GLY A 233 -8.85 -2.27 16.12
CA GLY A 233 -9.65 -2.59 17.30
C GLY A 233 -9.67 -4.06 17.72
N THR A 234 -8.81 -4.93 17.18
CA THR A 234 -8.81 -6.36 17.43
C THR A 234 -8.51 -6.61 18.90
N ALA A 235 -7.74 -5.73 19.53
CA ALA A 235 -7.58 -5.69 20.98
C ALA A 235 -8.92 -5.41 21.70
N LEU A 236 -9.73 -4.46 21.22
CA LEU A 236 -11.04 -4.15 21.78
C LEU A 236 -12.06 -5.28 21.54
N LEU A 237 -12.07 -5.88 20.34
CA LEU A 237 -12.89 -7.07 20.03
C LEU A 237 -12.46 -8.28 20.87
N THR A 238 -11.17 -8.51 21.04
CA THR A 238 -10.64 -9.58 21.90
C THR A 238 -11.00 -9.33 23.36
N ALA A 239 -10.85 -8.09 23.84
CA ALA A 239 -11.19 -7.70 25.20
C ALA A 239 -12.70 -7.84 25.47
N THR A 240 -13.55 -7.38 24.56
CA THR A 240 -15.01 -7.52 24.68
C THR A 240 -15.45 -8.97 24.61
N ALA A 241 -14.87 -9.78 23.72
CA ALA A 241 -15.11 -11.23 23.67
C ALA A 241 -14.69 -11.93 24.97
N ALA A 242 -13.53 -11.57 25.53
CA ALA A 242 -13.06 -12.11 26.81
C ALA A 242 -13.98 -11.74 27.98
N LEU A 243 -14.44 -10.47 28.05
CA LEU A 243 -15.40 -10.02 29.05
C LEU A 243 -16.75 -10.73 28.92
N ALA A 244 -17.24 -10.94 27.70
CA ALA A 244 -18.47 -11.68 27.44
C ALA A 244 -18.35 -13.17 27.85
N ALA A 245 -17.20 -13.81 27.62
CA ALA A 245 -16.94 -15.16 28.06
C ALA A 245 -16.84 -15.27 29.60
N ALA A 246 -16.20 -14.30 30.25
CA ALA A 246 -16.07 -14.24 31.69
C ALA A 246 -17.42 -14.02 32.40
N SER A 247 -18.31 -13.18 31.84
CA SER A 247 -19.64 -12.94 32.41
C SER A 247 -20.55 -14.16 32.34
N ARG A 248 -20.42 -15.00 31.29
CA ARG A 248 -21.17 -16.27 31.18
C ARG A 248 -20.79 -17.29 32.24
N ARG A 249 -19.52 -17.33 32.69
CA ARG A 249 -19.06 -18.26 33.73
C ARG A 249 -19.60 -17.97 35.13
N ARG A 250 -20.13 -16.76 35.38
CA ARG A 250 -20.68 -16.38 36.70
C ARG A 250 -22.15 -16.78 36.90
N ARG A 251 -22.81 -17.35 35.89
CA ARG A 251 -24.14 -17.95 36.07
C ARG A 251 -24.00 -19.34 36.65
N THR A 252 -23.83 -19.41 37.97
CA THR A 252 -24.00 -20.66 38.72
C THR A 252 -25.41 -21.18 38.43
N PRO A 253 -25.60 -22.46 38.06
CA PRO A 253 -26.93 -23.03 37.89
C PRO A 253 -27.72 -22.80 39.18
N ALA A 254 -28.92 -22.23 39.06
CA ALA A 254 -29.82 -22.09 40.20
C ALA A 254 -30.03 -23.49 40.79
N ARG A 255 -29.61 -23.68 42.04
CA ARG A 255 -29.83 -24.94 42.76
C ARG A 255 -31.35 -25.15 42.84
N PRO A 256 -31.89 -26.28 42.34
CA PRO A 256 -33.32 -26.53 42.44
C PRO A 256 -33.73 -26.51 43.91
N LEU A 257 -34.79 -25.77 44.22
CA LEU A 257 -35.37 -25.75 45.56
C LEU A 257 -36.08 -27.09 45.82
N PRO A 258 -35.92 -27.66 47.04
CA PRO A 258 -36.55 -28.91 47.43
C PRO A 258 -38.08 -28.81 47.53
#